data_AF-A0A354BAM9-F1
#
_entry.id   AF-A0A354BAM9-F1
#
_cell.length_a   1.000
_cell.length_b   1.000
_cell.length_c   1.000
_cell.angle_alpha   90.00
_cell.angle_beta   90.00
_cell.angle_gamma   90.00
#
_symmetry.space_group_name_H-M   'P 1'
#
loop_
_entity.id
_entity.type
_entity.pdbx_description
1 polymer ?
#
loop_
_entity_poly.entity_id
_entity_poly.type
_entity_poly.pdbx_seq_one_letter_code
_entity_poly.pdbx_strand_id
1 'polypeptide(L)'
;MDASPAAATTTTHVATWHDALVTRIGIIGGGKGATLHADAIIHTRSADLVGVGGRPGSAGELAAVADCPDLSLDDLCDGSDALIVAVPPPDVG
;
A
#
# COMPACT_ATOMS: atom_id res chain seq x y z
N MET A 1 22.12 53.42 -20.15
CA MET A 1 21.22 52.34 -20.61
C MET A 1 21.43 51.20 -19.64
N ASP A 2 20.68 51.21 -18.54
CA ASP A 2 20.79 50.19 -17.48
C ASP A 2 19.73 49.13 -17.72
N ALA A 3 20.16 47.95 -18.14
CA ALA A 3 19.28 46.79 -18.26
C ALA A 3 19.15 46.14 -16.88
N SER A 4 17.94 46.22 -16.32
CA SER A 4 17.56 45.52 -15.09
C SER A 4 17.60 43.99 -15.34
N PRO A 5 18.21 43.18 -14.46
CA PRO A 5 18.19 41.73 -14.64
C PRO A 5 16.79 41.18 -14.36
N ALA A 6 16.26 40.40 -15.32
CA ALA A 6 15.00 39.71 -15.20
C ALA A 6 15.01 38.82 -13.94
N ALA A 7 14.02 39.01 -13.06
CA ALA A 7 13.86 38.21 -11.86
C ALA A 7 13.64 36.74 -12.26
N ALA A 8 14.57 35.86 -11.89
CA ALA A 8 14.42 34.43 -12.04
C ALA A 8 13.20 33.99 -11.22
N THR A 9 12.14 33.56 -11.90
CA THR A 9 10.99 32.95 -11.23
C THR A 9 11.39 31.55 -10.81
N THR A 10 11.78 31.39 -9.56
CA THR A 10 11.98 30.07 -8.94
C THR A 10 10.60 29.47 -8.69
N THR A 11 10.17 28.59 -9.58
CA THR A 11 9.04 27.71 -9.30
C THR A 11 9.48 26.69 -8.27
N THR A 12 9.17 26.94 -7.01
CA THR A 12 9.32 25.94 -5.95
C THR A 12 8.23 24.89 -6.15
N HIS A 13 8.58 23.73 -6.71
CA HIS A 13 7.71 22.56 -6.66
C HIS A 13 7.69 22.01 -5.23
N VAL A 14 6.85 22.59 -4.37
CA VAL A 14 6.53 22.00 -3.06
C VAL A 14 5.45 20.94 -3.27
N ALA A 15 5.78 19.87 -3.98
CA ALA A 15 5.04 18.63 -3.81
C ALA A 15 5.78 17.87 -2.71
N THR A 16 5.36 18.06 -1.46
CA THR A 16 5.75 17.09 -0.44
C THR A 16 5.01 15.80 -0.79
N TRP A 17 5.70 14.65 -0.77
CA TRP A 17 5.08 13.33 -0.98
C TRP A 17 3.94 13.04 0.04
N HIS A 18 3.74 13.93 1.01
CA HIS A 18 2.77 13.84 2.07
C HIS A 18 1.40 14.45 1.75
N ASP A 19 1.27 15.28 0.69
CA ASP A 19 0.07 16.13 0.52
C ASP A 19 -0.98 15.62 -0.49
N ALA A 20 -0.87 14.41 -1.08
CA ALA A 20 -1.80 14.10 -2.18
C ALA A 20 -2.37 12.69 -2.35
N LEU A 21 -1.81 11.59 -1.85
CA LEU A 21 -2.40 10.26 -2.14
C LEU A 21 -2.24 9.28 -0.97
N VAL A 22 -3.35 8.70 -0.54
CA VAL A 22 -3.35 7.52 0.33
C VAL A 22 -2.91 6.34 -0.53
N THR A 23 -1.84 5.64 -0.13
CA THR A 23 -1.35 4.46 -0.86
C THR A 23 -2.29 3.29 -0.61
N ARG A 24 -2.91 2.75 -1.66
CA ARG A 24 -3.74 1.55 -1.58
C ARG A 24 -2.85 0.32 -1.55
N ILE A 25 -2.91 -0.45 -0.47
CA ILE A 25 -2.06 -1.61 -0.26
C ILE A 25 -2.91 -2.86 -0.18
N GLY A 26 -2.57 -3.86 -0.99
CA GLY A 26 -3.09 -5.22 -0.89
C GLY A 26 -2.12 -6.14 -0.18
N ILE A 27 -2.63 -7.13 0.56
CA ILE A 27 -1.80 -8.17 1.21
C ILE A 27 -2.07 -9.53 0.59
N ILE A 28 -1.01 -10.28 0.28
CA ILE A 28 -1.07 -11.68 -0.10
C ILE A 28 -0.56 -12.54 1.05
N GLY A 29 -1.44 -13.35 1.63
CA GLY A 29 -1.18 -14.24 2.77
C GLY A 29 -2.07 -13.93 3.97
N GLY A 30 -2.21 -14.91 4.87
CA GLY A 30 -3.02 -14.79 6.09
C GLY A 30 -2.32 -15.24 7.37
N GLY A 31 -0.99 -15.43 7.30
CA GLY A 31 -0.18 -15.82 8.45
C GLY A 31 0.24 -14.62 9.31
N LYS A 32 1.00 -14.90 10.38
CA LYS A 32 1.46 -13.88 11.34
C LYS A 32 2.15 -12.67 10.70
N GLY A 33 2.96 -12.87 9.65
CA GLY A 33 3.60 -11.77 8.94
C GLY A 33 2.58 -10.84 8.25
N ALA A 34 1.57 -11.43 7.62
CA ALA A 34 0.47 -10.69 6.99
C ALA A 34 -0.34 -9.90 8.03
N THR A 35 -0.62 -10.49 9.19
CA THR A 35 -1.31 -9.81 10.30
C THR A 35 -0.55 -8.59 10.81
N LEU A 36 0.77 -8.69 10.98
CA LEU A 36 1.60 -7.57 11.42
C LEU A 36 1.63 -6.43 10.40
N HIS A 37 1.63 -6.76 9.10
CA HIS A 37 1.53 -5.75 8.05
C HIS A 37 0.17 -5.09 7.99
N ALA A 38 -0.92 -5.85 8.12
CA ALA A 38 -2.27 -5.31 8.17
C ALA A 38 -2.43 -4.31 9.33
N ASP A 39 -1.98 -4.68 10.53
CA ASP A 39 -2.01 -3.81 11.70
C ASP A 39 -1.20 -2.52 11.49
N ALA A 40 -0.01 -2.62 10.90
CA ALA A 40 0.82 -1.45 10.59
C ALA A 40 0.14 -0.50 9.57
N ILE A 41 -0.53 -1.05 8.56
CA ILE A 41 -1.24 -0.26 7.53
C ILE A 41 -2.42 0.47 8.14
N ILE A 42 -3.28 -0.23 8.90
CA ILE A 42 -4.47 0.35 9.54
C ILE A 42 -4.11 1.55 10.44
N HIS A 43 -2.94 1.51 11.07
CA HIS A 43 -2.45 2.58 11.94
C HIS A 43 -1.60 3.64 11.22
N THR A 44 -1.46 3.57 9.89
CA THR A 44 -0.66 4.50 9.07
C THR A 44 -1.59 5.45 8.30
N ARG A 45 -1.50 6.76 8.57
CA ARG A 45 -2.41 7.77 7.96
C ARG A 45 -2.35 7.88 6.43
N SER A 46 -1.24 7.50 5.82
CA SER A 46 -1.00 7.66 4.38
C SER A 46 -1.13 6.34 3.61
N ALA A 47 -1.72 5.32 4.23
CA ALA A 47 -1.97 4.02 3.62
C ALA A 47 -3.39 3.55 3.90
N ASP A 48 -3.95 2.78 2.96
CA ASP A 48 -5.25 2.14 3.08
C ASP A 48 -5.11 0.66 2.72
N LEU A 49 -5.72 -0.21 3.51
CA LEU A 49 -5.73 -1.64 3.26
C LEU A 49 -6.95 -1.97 2.39
N VAL A 50 -6.73 -2.18 1.09
CA VAL A 50 -7.84 -2.36 0.13
C VAL A 50 -8.35 -3.80 0.07
N GLY A 51 -7.56 -4.76 0.56
CA GLY A 51 -7.99 -6.14 0.66
C GLY A 51 -6.85 -7.10 0.96
N VAL A 52 -7.25 -8.33 1.26
CA VAL A 52 -6.35 -9.46 1.52
C VAL A 52 -6.70 -10.58 0.55
N GLY A 53 -5.70 -11.33 0.09
CA GLY A 53 -5.91 -12.51 -0.74
C GLY A 53 -4.88 -13.58 -0.45
N GLY A 54 -5.05 -14.76 -1.04
CA GLY A 54 -4.11 -15.87 -0.89
C GLY A 54 -4.79 -17.20 -0.63
N ARG A 55 -4.18 -18.03 0.23
CA ARG A 55 -4.70 -19.38 0.50
C ARG A 55 -6.07 -19.30 1.19
N PRO A 56 -7.09 -20.05 0.69
CA PRO A 56 -8.40 -20.15 1.32
C PRO A 56 -8.32 -20.51 2.81
N GLY A 57 -9.21 -19.94 3.61
CA GLY A 57 -9.16 -20.02 5.07
C GLY A 57 -8.32 -18.90 5.68
N SER A 58 -7.00 -18.96 5.54
CA SER A 58 -6.11 -18.00 6.21
C SER A 58 -6.29 -16.54 5.75
N ALA A 59 -6.47 -16.31 4.45
CA ALA A 59 -6.69 -14.96 3.92
C ALA A 59 -8.03 -14.38 4.40
N GLY A 60 -9.11 -15.18 4.32
CA GLY A 60 -10.43 -14.79 4.79
C GLY A 60 -10.48 -14.52 6.31
N GLU A 61 -9.75 -15.29 7.13
CA GLU A 61 -9.62 -15.01 8.56
C GLU A 61 -8.98 -13.64 8.82
N LEU A 62 -7.88 -13.33 8.12
CA LEU A 62 -7.24 -12.01 8.23
C LEU A 62 -8.14 -10.89 7.70
N ALA A 63 -8.80 -11.10 6.56
CA ALA A 63 -9.73 -10.14 5.97
C ALA A 63 -10.86 -9.76 6.95
N ALA A 64 -11.43 -10.77 7.61
CA ALA A 64 -12.47 -10.56 8.63
C ALA A 64 -11.96 -9.81 9.87
N VAL A 65 -10.74 -10.10 10.34
CA VAL A 65 -10.13 -9.40 11.48
C VAL A 65 -9.79 -7.94 11.14
N ALA A 66 -9.34 -7.70 9.91
CA ALA A 66 -8.95 -6.38 9.42
C ALA A 66 -10.12 -5.55 8.87
N ASP A 67 -11.36 -6.08 8.89
CA ASP A 67 -12.57 -5.45 8.32
C ASP A 67 -12.38 -4.99 6.87
N CYS A 68 -11.83 -5.87 6.03
CA CYS A 68 -11.54 -5.60 4.61
C CYS A 68 -11.95 -6.81 3.74
N PRO A 69 -12.08 -6.64 2.41
CA PRO A 69 -12.52 -7.73 1.55
C PRO A 69 -11.44 -8.81 1.36
N ASP A 70 -11.88 -10.06 1.27
CA ASP A 70 -11.09 -11.19 0.73
C ASP A 70 -11.20 -11.15 -0.79
N LEU A 71 -10.08 -10.89 -1.47
CA LEU A 71 -10.01 -10.60 -2.90
C LEU A 71 -9.18 -11.64 -3.65
N SER A 72 -9.50 -11.80 -4.94
CA SER A 72 -8.65 -12.57 -5.84
C SER A 72 -7.31 -11.86 -6.06
N LEU A 73 -6.30 -12.60 -6.54
CA LEU A 73 -5.01 -11.99 -6.88
C LEU A 73 -5.14 -10.92 -7.97
N ASP A 74 -6.01 -11.15 -8.95
CA ASP A 74 -6.23 -10.20 -10.06
C ASP A 74 -6.89 -8.92 -9.53
N ASP A 75 -7.92 -9.03 -8.68
CA ASP A 75 -8.57 -7.87 -8.06
C ASP A 75 -7.60 -7.07 -7.16
N LEU A 76 -6.68 -7.74 -6.47
CA LEU A 76 -5.64 -7.08 -5.69
C LEU A 76 -4.66 -6.32 -6.59
N CYS A 77 -4.25 -6.90 -7.72
CA CYS A 77 -3.35 -6.25 -8.67
C CYS A 77 -3.99 -5.01 -9.31
N ASP A 78 -5.29 -5.08 -9.61
CA ASP A 78 -6.03 -3.98 -10.23
C ASP A 78 -6.36 -2.86 -9.22
N GLY A 79 -6.64 -3.23 -7.97
CA GLY A 79 -7.10 -2.32 -6.92
C GLY A 79 -6.00 -1.65 -6.09
N SER A 80 -4.78 -2.19 -6.09
CA SER A 80 -3.70 -1.74 -5.21
C SER A 80 -2.62 -0.93 -5.94
N ASP A 81 -2.05 0.06 -5.26
CA ASP A 81 -0.84 0.75 -5.70
C ASP A 81 0.42 -0.06 -5.36
N ALA A 82 0.34 -0.88 -4.30
CA ALA A 82 1.42 -1.77 -3.86
C ALA A 82 0.87 -3.07 -3.27
N LEU A 83 1.66 -4.14 -3.36
CA LEU A 83 1.36 -5.45 -2.77
C LEU A 83 2.41 -5.84 -1.74
N ILE A 84 1.95 -6.31 -0.60
CA ILE A 84 2.79 -7.00 0.39
C ILE A 84 2.63 -8.51 0.19
N VAL A 85 3.73 -9.16 -0.20
CA VAL A 85 3.78 -10.62 -0.37
C VAL A 85 4.28 -11.26 0.92
N ALA A 86 3.34 -11.65 1.78
CA ALA A 86 3.60 -12.27 3.09
C ALA A 86 3.29 -13.78 3.07
N VAL A 87 3.58 -14.44 1.95
CA VAL A 87 3.50 -15.89 1.81
C VAL A 87 4.85 -16.54 2.13
N PRO A 88 4.89 -17.74 2.75
CA PRO A 88 6.13 -18.46 2.94
C PRO A 88 6.85 -18.68 1.60
N PRO A 89 8.19 -18.56 1.53
CA PRO A 89 8.93 -18.99 0.36
C PRO A 89 8.71 -20.50 0.16
N PRO A 90 8.83 -21.01 -1.08
CA PRO A 90 8.85 -22.45 -1.29
C PRO A 90 9.99 -23.06 -0.48
N ASP A 91 9.76 -24.24 0.09
CA ASP A 91 10.80 -24.98 0.81
C ASP A 91 12.04 -25.11 -0.10
N VAL A 92 13.18 -24.64 0.39
CA VAL A 92 14.46 -24.98 -0.23
C VAL A 92 14.76 -26.40 0.21
N GLY A 93 14.49 -27.35 -0.68
CA GLY A 93 14.77 -28.79 -0.47
C GLY A 93 16.25 -29.09 -0.24
#